data_AF-A0A5C2S220-F1
#
_entry.id   AF-A0A5C2S220-F1
#
_cell.length_a   1.000
_cell.length_b   1.000
_cell.length_c   1.000
_cell.angle_alpha   90.00
_cell.angle_beta   90.00
_cell.angle_gamma   90.00
#
_symmetry.space_group_name_H-M   'P 1'
#
loop_
_entity.id
_entity.type
_entity.pdbx_description
1 polymer ?
#
loop_
_entity_poly.entity_id
_entity_poly.type
_entity_poly.pdbx_seq_one_letter_code
_entity_poly.pdbx_strand_id
1 'polypeptide(L)'
;MTPTSTQRLRHEKAEAYRKERTRGKVLTEGESIRLFEELRQLPGFEGYRKRSHDQWMKRQEQKLHARAEELVRQELKKYPAGYTPSINDMAYWAHVFKLPGQVVATVVWEMVGEGILLELQVRQEAEQQLAAMCE
;
A
#
# COMPACT_ATOMS: atom_id res chain seq x y z
N MET A 1 -11.49 -10.88 -26.37
CA MET A 1 -12.81 -11.18 -25.79
C MET A 1 -13.30 -9.96 -25.02
N THR A 2 -14.26 -9.21 -25.57
CA THR A 2 -14.91 -8.08 -24.91
C THR A 2 -15.90 -8.61 -23.87
N PRO A 3 -15.87 -8.18 -22.61
CA PRO A 3 -16.86 -8.61 -21.62
C PRO A 3 -18.25 -8.16 -22.09
N THR A 4 -19.18 -9.11 -22.19
CA THR A 4 -20.58 -8.84 -22.54
C THR A 4 -21.18 -7.89 -21.50
N SER A 5 -22.04 -6.98 -21.94
CA SER A 5 -22.66 -5.89 -21.17
C SER A 5 -23.02 -6.25 -19.71
N THR A 6 -23.57 -7.45 -19.50
CA THR A 6 -23.97 -8.00 -18.18
C THR A 6 -22.80 -8.26 -17.22
N GLN A 7 -21.61 -8.64 -17.71
CA GLN A 7 -20.44 -8.85 -16.86
C GLN A 7 -19.88 -7.50 -16.37
N ARG A 8 -19.84 -6.50 -17.24
CA ARG A 8 -19.37 -5.14 -16.91
C ARG A 8 -20.28 -4.49 -15.86
N LEU A 9 -21.61 -4.57 -16.05
CA LEU A 9 -22.62 -4.11 -15.09
C LEU A 9 -22.47 -4.76 -13.71
N ARG A 10 -22.17 -6.07 -13.66
CA ARG A 10 -21.89 -6.77 -12.39
C ARG A 10 -20.65 -6.26 -11.69
N HIS A 11 -19.57 -6.01 -12.42
CA HIS A 11 -18.35 -5.45 -11.85
C HIS A 11 -18.56 -4.04 -11.30
N GLU A 12 -19.29 -3.18 -12.01
CA GLU A 12 -19.59 -1.80 -11.59
C GLU A 12 -20.47 -1.76 -10.34
N LYS A 13 -21.54 -2.56 -10.28
CA LYS A 13 -22.36 -2.67 -9.06
C LYS A 13 -21.57 -3.23 -7.88
N ALA A 14 -20.68 -4.20 -8.12
CA ALA A 14 -19.86 -4.79 -7.06
C ALA A 14 -18.87 -3.74 -6.53
N GLU A 15 -18.32 -2.91 -7.41
CA GLU A 15 -17.43 -1.82 -7.02
C GLU A 15 -18.15 -0.74 -6.21
N ALA A 16 -19.35 -0.36 -6.60
CA ALA A 16 -20.18 0.57 -5.83
C ALA A 16 -20.46 0.03 -4.43
N TYR A 17 -20.91 -1.22 -4.32
CA TYR A 17 -21.17 -1.87 -3.03
C TYR A 17 -19.92 -1.94 -2.15
N ARG A 18 -18.77 -2.34 -2.72
CA ARG A 18 -17.50 -2.34 -1.98
C ARG A 18 -17.13 -0.95 -1.47
N LYS A 19 -17.19 0.09 -2.33
CA LYS A 19 -16.88 1.46 -1.94
C LYS A 19 -17.79 1.97 -0.82
N GLU A 20 -19.07 1.66 -0.90
CA GLU A 20 -20.05 2.03 0.13
C GLU A 20 -19.78 1.34 1.47
N ARG A 21 -19.47 0.04 1.46
CA ARG A 21 -19.23 -0.74 2.69
C ARG A 21 -17.88 -0.46 3.31
N THR A 22 -16.86 -0.16 2.50
CA THR A 22 -15.54 0.18 3.05
C THR A 22 -15.45 1.65 3.45
N ARG A 23 -16.14 2.57 2.76
CA ARG A 23 -16.01 4.03 2.96
C ARG A 23 -14.54 4.51 3.03
N GLY A 24 -13.66 3.87 2.26
CA GLY A 24 -12.22 4.17 2.27
C GLY A 24 -11.45 3.58 3.46
N LYS A 25 -12.09 2.79 4.32
CA LYS A 25 -11.44 1.97 5.35
C LYS A 25 -10.70 0.79 4.70
N VAL A 26 -9.56 0.46 5.28
CA VAL A 26 -8.81 -0.77 5.01
C VAL A 26 -9.45 -1.92 5.78
N LEU A 27 -9.84 -2.96 5.06
CA LEU A 27 -10.48 -4.12 5.68
C LEU A 27 -9.42 -5.06 6.25
N THR A 28 -9.71 -5.64 7.41
CA THR A 28 -9.00 -6.84 7.86
C THR A 28 -9.31 -8.02 6.95
N GLU A 29 -8.54 -9.10 7.06
CA GLU A 29 -8.80 -10.34 6.32
C GLU A 29 -10.22 -10.87 6.58
N GLY A 30 -10.66 -10.89 7.84
CA GLY A 30 -12.01 -11.31 8.21
C GLY A 30 -13.11 -10.39 7.65
N GLU A 31 -12.89 -9.07 7.67
CA GLU A 31 -13.81 -8.10 7.06
C GLU A 31 -13.87 -8.26 5.53
N SER A 32 -12.75 -8.56 4.89
CA SER A 32 -12.67 -8.84 3.45
C SER A 32 -13.43 -10.10 3.07
N ILE A 33 -13.28 -11.19 3.83
CA ILE A 33 -14.02 -12.44 3.62
C ILE A 33 -15.53 -12.19 3.76
N ARG A 34 -15.94 -11.52 4.84
CA ARG A 34 -17.35 -11.17 5.07
C ARG A 34 -17.91 -10.32 3.93
N LEU A 35 -17.17 -9.33 3.46
CA LEU A 35 -17.59 -8.49 2.33
C LEU A 35 -17.75 -9.30 1.03
N PHE A 36 -16.88 -10.27 0.79
CA PHE A 36 -17.01 -11.18 -0.35
C PHE A 36 -18.26 -12.07 -0.25
N GLU A 37 -18.54 -12.63 0.93
CA GLU A 37 -19.71 -13.44 1.17
C GLU A 37 -21.01 -12.65 0.99
N GLU A 38 -21.07 -11.43 1.53
CA GLU A 38 -22.19 -10.49 1.33
C GLU A 38 -22.42 -10.24 -0.17
N LEU A 39 -21.37 -9.89 -0.92
CA LEU A 39 -21.45 -9.63 -2.36
C LEU A 39 -22.01 -10.82 -3.14
N ARG A 40 -21.65 -12.05 -2.76
CA ARG A 40 -22.12 -13.27 -3.45
C ARG A 40 -23.60 -13.57 -3.20
N GLN A 41 -24.14 -13.08 -2.09
CA GLN A 41 -25.55 -13.28 -1.73
C GLN A 41 -26.48 -12.23 -2.32
N LEU A 42 -25.95 -11.12 -2.85
CA LEU A 42 -26.76 -10.07 -3.45
C LEU A 42 -27.37 -10.51 -4.80
N PRO A 43 -28.65 -10.20 -5.06
CA PRO A 43 -29.29 -10.48 -6.35
C PRO A 43 -28.53 -9.82 -7.51
N GLY A 44 -28.28 -10.57 -8.59
CA GLY A 44 -27.56 -10.08 -9.76
C GLY A 44 -26.03 -10.21 -9.66
N PHE A 45 -25.50 -10.83 -8.61
CA PHE A 45 -24.07 -11.13 -8.45
C PHE A 45 -23.76 -12.63 -8.55
N GLU A 46 -24.67 -13.40 -9.13
CA GLU A 46 -24.50 -14.83 -9.36
C GLU A 46 -23.22 -15.05 -10.19
N GLY A 47 -22.28 -15.83 -9.65
CA GLY A 47 -20.98 -16.09 -10.28
C GLY A 47 -19.91 -15.01 -10.06
N TYR A 48 -20.11 -14.05 -9.14
CA TYR A 48 -19.02 -13.16 -8.70
C TYR A 48 -17.87 -13.99 -8.11
N ARG A 49 -16.66 -13.82 -8.67
CA ARG A 49 -15.52 -14.69 -8.38
C ARG A 49 -14.64 -14.11 -7.28
N LYS A 50 -14.19 -14.97 -6.35
CA LYS A 50 -13.21 -14.61 -5.30
C LYS A 50 -11.96 -13.94 -5.88
N ARG A 51 -11.45 -14.45 -7.01
CA ARG A 51 -10.31 -13.85 -7.72
C ARG A 51 -10.50 -12.36 -8.05
N SER A 52 -11.71 -11.95 -8.44
CA SER A 52 -12.00 -10.54 -8.74
C SER A 52 -12.06 -9.68 -7.48
N HIS A 53 -12.48 -10.25 -6.35
CA HIS A 53 -12.46 -9.61 -5.04
C HIS A 53 -11.03 -9.44 -4.53
N ASP A 54 -10.24 -10.51 -4.56
CA ASP A 54 -8.84 -10.50 -4.14
C ASP A 54 -8.02 -9.48 -4.97
N GLN A 55 -8.24 -9.42 -6.28
CA GLN A 55 -7.62 -8.39 -7.14
C GLN A 55 -8.05 -6.97 -6.80
N TRP A 56 -9.27 -6.77 -6.32
CA TRP A 56 -9.74 -5.46 -5.89
C TRP A 56 -9.09 -5.09 -4.55
N MET A 57 -9.02 -6.02 -3.60
CA MET A 57 -8.33 -5.85 -2.31
C MET A 57 -6.86 -5.49 -2.51
N LYS A 58 -6.13 -6.23 -3.34
CA LYS A 58 -4.73 -5.94 -3.67
C LYS A 58 -4.55 -4.53 -4.24
N ARG A 59 -5.48 -4.07 -5.08
CA ARG A 59 -5.45 -2.70 -5.62
C ARG A 59 -5.72 -1.64 -4.54
N GLN A 60 -6.57 -1.91 -3.55
CA GLN A 60 -6.78 -0.98 -2.44
C GLN A 60 -5.55 -0.89 -1.55
N GLU A 61 -4.93 -2.02 -1.26
CA GLU A 61 -3.68 -2.09 -0.50
C GLU A 61 -2.56 -1.31 -1.18
N GLN A 62 -2.37 -1.49 -2.50
CA GLN A 62 -1.40 -0.72 -3.28
C GLN A 62 -1.66 0.79 -3.26
N LYS A 63 -2.93 1.21 -3.38
CA LYS A 63 -3.30 2.65 -3.32
C LYS A 63 -3.03 3.24 -1.95
N LEU A 64 -3.34 2.48 -0.90
CA LEU A 64 -3.09 2.89 0.47
C LEU A 64 -1.60 3.02 0.75
N HIS A 65 -0.80 2.07 0.27
CA HIS A 65 0.65 2.08 0.38
C HIS A 65 1.25 3.32 -0.31
N ALA A 66 0.89 3.56 -1.58
CA ALA A 66 1.35 4.74 -2.32
C ALA A 66 0.97 6.06 -1.63
N ARG A 67 -0.24 6.14 -1.07
CA ARG A 67 -0.67 7.30 -0.29
C ARG A 67 0.14 7.47 1.00
N ALA A 68 0.42 6.38 1.70
CA ALA A 68 1.25 6.40 2.90
C ALA A 68 2.68 6.86 2.58
N GLU A 69 3.27 6.33 1.51
CA GLU A 69 4.59 6.71 0.99
C GLU A 69 4.68 8.20 0.65
N GLU A 70 3.68 8.75 -0.04
CA GLU A 70 3.65 10.18 -0.35
C GLU A 70 3.60 11.04 0.92
N LEU A 71 2.73 10.70 1.88
CA LEU A 71 2.56 11.46 3.12
C LEU A 71 3.81 11.38 4.02
N VAL A 72 4.37 10.18 4.18
CA VAL A 72 5.61 9.97 4.94
C VAL A 72 6.77 10.74 4.32
N ARG A 73 6.93 10.71 2.99
CA ARG A 73 7.94 11.52 2.28
C ARG A 73 7.77 13.01 2.52
N GLN A 74 6.54 13.52 2.47
CA GLN A 74 6.27 14.93 2.75
C GLN A 74 6.62 15.31 4.18
N GLU A 75 6.34 14.43 5.13
CA GLU A 75 6.64 14.66 6.54
C GLU A 75 8.14 14.63 6.81
N LEU A 76 8.86 13.66 6.24
CA LEU A 76 10.32 13.52 6.36
C LEU A 76 11.08 14.74 5.85
N LYS A 77 10.57 15.46 4.84
CA LYS A 77 11.19 16.70 4.33
C LYS A 77 11.27 17.82 5.38
N LYS A 78 10.51 17.73 6.47
CA LYS A 78 10.53 18.71 7.58
C LYS A 78 11.67 18.44 8.56
N TYR A 79 12.29 17.26 8.49
CA TYR A 79 13.35 16.84 9.38
C TYR A 79 14.72 17.05 8.74
N PRO A 80 15.79 17.20 9.55
CA PRO A 80 17.15 17.29 9.03
C PRO A 80 17.54 16.02 8.28
N ALA A 81 18.47 16.17 7.33
CA ALA A 81 19.06 15.03 6.63
C ALA A 81 19.67 14.03 7.63
N GLY A 82 19.45 12.73 7.41
CA GLY A 82 19.90 11.66 8.31
C GLY A 82 19.00 11.43 9.53
N TYR A 83 17.85 12.10 9.63
CA TYR A 83 16.86 11.78 10.65
C TYR A 83 16.27 10.37 10.44
N THR A 84 16.31 9.55 11.49
CA THR A 84 15.73 8.21 11.51
C THR A 84 14.42 8.22 12.30
N PRO A 85 13.27 7.90 11.67
CA PRO A 85 11.99 7.85 12.35
C PRO A 85 11.95 6.79 13.44
N SER A 86 11.42 7.15 14.61
CA SER A 86 11.16 6.21 15.70
C SER A 86 9.79 5.54 15.57
N ILE A 87 9.53 4.52 16.39
CA ILE A 87 8.20 3.89 16.50
C ILE A 87 7.14 4.94 16.92
N ASN A 88 7.49 5.92 17.75
CA ASN A 88 6.56 6.96 18.17
C ASN A 88 6.19 7.89 17.01
N ASP A 89 7.15 8.19 16.12
CA ASP A 89 6.89 8.98 14.91
C ASP A 89 5.96 8.24 13.96
N MET A 90 6.19 6.94 13.74
CA MET A 90 5.31 6.08 12.94
C MET A 90 3.88 6.03 13.52
N ALA A 91 3.75 5.91 14.84
CA ALA A 91 2.44 5.91 15.51
C ALA A 91 1.73 7.27 15.39
N TYR A 92 2.48 8.36 15.57
CA TYR A 92 1.97 9.72 15.38
C TYR A 92 1.50 9.94 13.93
N TRP A 93 2.30 9.56 12.95
CA TRP A 93 1.97 9.67 11.53
C TRP A 93 0.77 8.80 11.15
N ALA A 94 0.69 7.57 11.64
CA ALA A 94 -0.49 6.72 11.44
C ALA A 94 -1.78 7.40 11.93
N HIS A 95 -1.71 8.04 13.10
CA HIS A 95 -2.84 8.81 13.64
C HIS A 95 -3.18 10.02 12.78
N VAL A 96 -2.19 10.86 12.45
CA VAL A 96 -2.38 12.11 11.68
C VAL A 96 -2.86 11.82 10.26
N PHE A 97 -2.26 10.84 9.59
CA PHE A 97 -2.62 10.45 8.22
C PHE A 97 -3.93 9.66 8.15
N LYS A 98 -4.46 9.22 9.31
CA LYS A 98 -5.62 8.33 9.43
C LYS A 98 -5.41 7.05 8.62
N LEU A 99 -4.24 6.46 8.78
CA LEU A 99 -3.81 5.23 8.11
C LEU A 99 -3.55 4.13 9.14
N PRO A 100 -3.66 2.85 8.76
CA PRO A 100 -3.23 1.76 9.64
C PRO A 100 -1.75 1.89 9.99
N GLY A 101 -1.41 1.73 11.27
CA GLY A 101 -0.03 1.84 11.75
C GLY A 101 0.93 0.89 11.04
N GLN A 102 0.49 -0.33 10.74
CA GLN A 102 1.29 -1.30 10.00
C GLN A 102 1.71 -0.78 8.62
N VAL A 103 0.82 -0.09 7.91
CA VAL A 103 1.09 0.42 6.56
C VAL A 103 2.11 1.54 6.61
N VAL A 104 1.99 2.45 7.59
CA VAL A 104 2.98 3.51 7.80
C VAL A 104 4.33 2.91 8.18
N ALA A 105 4.35 1.92 9.08
CA ALA A 105 5.58 1.25 9.48
C ALA A 105 6.27 0.58 8.28
N THR A 106 5.54 -0.19 7.46
CA THR A 106 6.07 -0.83 6.26
C THR A 106 6.74 0.17 5.33
N VAL A 107 6.05 1.27 5.00
CA VAL A 107 6.60 2.34 4.16
C VAL A 107 7.89 2.93 4.75
N VAL A 108 7.90 3.23 6.04
CA VAL A 108 9.07 3.80 6.71
C VAL A 108 10.25 2.84 6.66
N TRP A 109 10.02 1.55 6.93
CA TRP A 109 11.07 0.53 6.85
C TRP A 109 11.61 0.34 5.42
N GLU A 110 10.75 0.37 4.41
CA GLU A 110 11.16 0.31 3.01
C GLU A 110 12.04 1.51 2.64
N MET A 111 11.62 2.73 3.02
CA MET A 111 12.40 3.94 2.76
C MET A 111 13.76 3.95 3.47
N VAL A 112 13.81 3.48 4.73
CA VAL A 112 15.08 3.34 5.46
C VAL A 112 15.97 2.27 4.80
N GLY A 113 15.38 1.15 4.38
CA GLY A 113 16.09 0.10 3.65
C GLY A 113 16.69 0.59 2.33
N GLU A 114 15.92 1.34 1.54
CA GLU A 114 16.41 1.99 0.31
C GLU A 114 17.58 2.94 0.60
N GLY A 115 17.49 3.74 1.67
CA GLY A 115 18.57 4.63 2.09
C GLY A 115 19.85 3.88 2.48
N ILE A 116 19.73 2.81 3.25
CA ILE A 116 20.86 1.95 3.64
C ILE A 116 21.51 1.32 2.39
N LEU A 117 20.72 0.82 1.45
CA LEU A 117 21.24 0.22 0.21
C LEU A 117 22.01 1.24 -0.63
N LEU A 118 21.50 2.47 -0.75
CA LEU A 118 22.18 3.54 -1.48
C LEU A 118 23.52 3.91 -0.82
N GLU A 119 23.54 4.06 0.51
CA GLU A 119 24.78 4.37 1.24
C GLU A 119 25.83 3.27 1.10
N LEU A 120 25.41 1.99 1.12
CA LEU A 120 26.31 0.85 0.90
C LEU A 120 26.90 0.86 -0.50
N GLN A 121 26.09 1.16 -1.52
CA GLN A 121 26.56 1.24 -2.90
C GLN A 121 27.59 2.37 -3.07
N VAL A 122 27.33 3.56 -2.53
CA VAL A 122 28.28 4.69 -2.60
C VAL A 122 29.62 4.34 -1.93
N ARG A 123 29.60 3.66 -0.78
CA ARG A 123 30.83 3.20 -0.11
C ARG A 123 31.61 2.21 -0.98
N GLN A 124 30.92 1.25 -1.59
CA GLN A 124 31.56 0.25 -2.44
C GLN A 124 32.19 0.88 -3.70
N GLU A 125 31.51 1.85 -4.32
CA GLU A 125 32.04 2.61 -5.45
C GLU A 125 33.27 3.44 -5.04
N ALA A 126 33.24 4.07 -3.85
CA ALA A 126 34.38 4.80 -3.31
C ALA A 126 35.59 3.90 -3.03
N GLU A 127 35.37 2.71 -2.46
CA GLU A 127 36.43 1.72 -2.23
C GLU A 127 37.05 1.22 -3.54
N GLN A 128 36.23 0.97 -4.57
CA GLN A 128 36.69 0.57 -5.90
C GLN A 128 37.52 1.67 -6.58
N GLN A 129 37.09 2.94 -6.48
CA GLN A 129 37.85 4.07 -7.00
C GLN A 129 39.19 4.23 -6.28
N LEU A 130 39.22 4.05 -4.95
CA LEU A 130 40.45 4.13 -4.17
C LEU A 130 41.42 3.02 -4.56
N ALA A 131 40.94 1.78 -4.72
CA ALA A 131 41.74 0.64 -5.15
C ALA A 131 42.34 0.87 -6.55
N ALA A 132 41.55 1.39 -7.49
CA ALA A 132 42.00 1.69 -8.86
C ALA A 132 43.03 2.85 -8.94
N MET A 133 43.11 3.72 -7.93
CA MET A 133 44.12 4.77 -7.85
C MET A 133 45.44 4.32 -7.22
N CYS A 134 45.44 3.17 -6.53
CA CYS A 134 46.62 2.61 -5.87
C CYS A 134 47.32 1.52 -6.70
N GLU A 135 46.75 1.12 -7.83
CA GLU A 135 47.37 0.30 -8.89
C GLU A 135 48.05 1.17 -9.95
#